data_AF-A0A1R1LT35-F1
#
_entry.id   AF-A0A1R1LT35-F1
#
_cell.length_a   1.000
_cell.length_b   1.000
_cell.length_c   1.000
_cell.angle_alpha   90.00
_cell.angle_beta   90.00
_cell.angle_gamma   90.00
#
_symmetry.space_group_name_H-M   'P 1'
#
loop_
_entity.id
_entity.type
_entity.pdbx_description
1 polymer ?
#
loop_
_entity_poly.entity_id
_entity_poly.type
_entity_poly.pdbx_seq_one_letter_code
_entity_poly.pdbx_strand_id
1 'polypeptide(L)'
;MLAWPEAELQSNVVALVKALRGRYFHVYDSRRSVPGYPDLHVWFPNCRHPVGLFRELKTERGRLSDEQAVIIEQFRACGYDVGVWRPRDWVSGRIQNELREAAR
;
A
#
# COMPACT_ATOMS: atom_id res chain seq x y z
N MET A 1 -0.48 21.76 1.66
CA MET A 1 -0.99 20.36 1.67
C MET A 1 -0.76 19.77 0.30
N LEU A 2 -0.27 18.55 0.20
CA LEU A 2 0.07 17.94 -1.09
C LEU A 2 -1.20 17.61 -1.87
N ALA A 3 -1.24 17.96 -3.15
CA ALA A 3 -2.41 17.82 -4.02
C ALA A 3 -2.36 16.57 -4.92
N TRP A 4 -1.52 15.59 -4.59
CA TRP A 4 -1.35 14.38 -5.38
C TRP A 4 -2.64 13.55 -5.42
N PRO A 5 -3.14 13.19 -6.61
CA PRO A 5 -4.14 12.15 -6.76
C PRO A 5 -3.61 10.80 -6.25
N GLU A 6 -4.51 9.90 -5.87
CA GLU A 6 -4.16 8.52 -5.48
C GLU A 6 -3.37 7.80 -6.58
N ALA A 7 -3.74 8.02 -7.85
CA ALA A 7 -3.05 7.45 -9.00
C ALA A 7 -1.57 7.92 -9.13
N GLU A 8 -1.26 9.16 -8.73
CA GLU A 8 0.12 9.67 -8.73
C GLU A 8 0.92 8.98 -7.64
N LEU A 9 0.39 8.91 -6.42
CA LEU A 9 1.02 8.17 -5.32
C LEU A 9 1.24 6.69 -5.70
N GLN A 10 0.24 6.04 -6.28
CA GLN A 10 0.33 4.66 -6.74
C GLN A 10 1.45 4.47 -7.76
N SER A 11 1.54 5.36 -8.74
CA SER A 11 2.57 5.29 -9.79
C SER A 11 3.97 5.39 -9.20
N ASN A 12 4.17 6.30 -8.25
CA ASN A 12 5.43 6.48 -7.53
C ASN A 12 5.81 5.24 -6.70
N VAL A 13 4.85 4.70 -5.93
CA VAL A 13 5.03 3.46 -5.15
C VAL A 13 5.42 2.30 -6.06
N VAL A 14 4.65 2.06 -7.11
CA VAL A 14 4.88 0.96 -8.06
C VAL A 14 6.24 1.08 -8.75
N ALA A 15 6.64 2.30 -9.12
CA ALA A 15 7.96 2.53 -9.71
C ALA A 15 9.09 2.13 -8.74
N LEU A 16 8.97 2.49 -7.47
CA LEU A 16 9.96 2.12 -6.45
C LEU A 16 9.96 0.60 -6.16
N VAL A 17 8.80 -0.03 -6.06
CA VAL A 17 8.69 -1.49 -5.90
C VAL A 17 9.42 -2.21 -7.04
N LYS A 18 9.21 -1.76 -8.29
CA LYS A 18 9.91 -2.31 -9.47
C LYS A 18 11.42 -2.08 -9.39
N ALA A 19 11.87 -0.90 -9.00
CA ALA A 19 13.30 -0.58 -8.84
C ALA A 19 13.97 -1.47 -7.78
N LEU A 20 13.23 -1.83 -6.73
CA LEU A 20 13.64 -2.76 -5.68
C LEU A 20 13.42 -4.24 -6.06
N ARG A 21 13.09 -4.54 -7.33
CA ARG A 21 12.86 -5.89 -7.88
C ARG A 21 11.72 -6.66 -7.22
N GLY A 22 10.79 -5.97 -6.56
CA GLY A 22 9.61 -6.54 -5.93
C GLY A 22 8.53 -6.98 -6.91
N ARG A 23 7.43 -7.44 -6.36
CA ARG A 23 6.18 -7.77 -7.04
C ARG A 23 5.05 -7.03 -6.34
N TYR A 24 4.01 -6.74 -7.11
CA TYR A 24 2.81 -6.14 -6.56
C TYR A 24 1.58 -6.65 -7.30
N PHE A 25 0.47 -6.64 -6.61
CA PHE A 25 -0.87 -6.75 -7.16
C PHE A 25 -1.61 -5.44 -6.86
N HIS A 26 -2.37 -4.96 -7.83
CA HIS A 26 -3.23 -3.78 -7.70
C HIS A 26 -4.63 -4.14 -8.17
N VAL A 27 -5.64 -3.81 -7.37
CA VAL A 27 -7.04 -3.99 -7.74
C VAL A 27 -7.43 -2.95 -8.80
N TYR A 28 -7.47 -3.35 -10.07
CA TYR A 28 -7.71 -2.43 -11.20
C TYR A 28 -9.15 -1.88 -11.26
N ASP A 29 -10.16 -2.69 -10.93
CA ASP A 29 -11.55 -2.25 -10.81
C ASP A 29 -12.18 -2.83 -9.53
N SER A 30 -12.19 -2.02 -8.47
CA SER A 30 -12.68 -2.41 -7.15
C SER A 30 -14.18 -2.75 -7.15
N ARG A 31 -14.95 -2.25 -8.12
CA ARG A 31 -16.40 -2.55 -8.24
C ARG A 31 -16.67 -3.98 -8.67
N ARG A 32 -15.65 -4.69 -9.16
CA ARG A 32 -15.71 -6.11 -9.55
C ARG A 32 -15.03 -7.01 -8.53
N SER A 33 -14.66 -6.47 -7.37
CA SER A 33 -13.94 -7.17 -6.31
C SER A 33 -14.73 -7.09 -5.00
N VAL A 34 -14.34 -7.89 -4.01
CA VAL A 34 -14.89 -7.76 -2.65
C VAL A 34 -14.57 -6.35 -2.12
N PRO A 35 -15.57 -5.57 -1.69
CA PRO A 35 -15.34 -4.23 -1.16
C PRO A 35 -14.37 -4.24 0.03
N GLY A 36 -13.57 -3.18 0.15
CA GLY A 36 -12.67 -2.98 1.29
C GLY A 36 -11.28 -3.61 1.16
N TYR A 37 -11.02 -4.42 0.12
CA TYR A 37 -9.67 -4.95 -0.12
C TYR A 37 -8.68 -3.80 -0.41
N PRO A 38 -7.48 -3.80 0.21
CA PRO A 38 -6.49 -2.72 0.02
C PRO A 38 -6.05 -2.55 -1.44
N ASP A 39 -5.79 -1.31 -1.86
CA ASP A 39 -5.39 -0.96 -3.23
C ASP A 39 -4.15 -1.71 -3.75
N LEU A 40 -3.17 -1.95 -2.87
CA LEU A 40 -1.91 -2.62 -3.19
C LEU A 40 -1.62 -3.79 -2.25
N HIS A 41 -1.12 -4.87 -2.83
CA HIS A 41 -0.41 -5.93 -2.12
C HIS A 41 0.99 -6.04 -2.73
N VAL A 42 2.04 -5.81 -1.93
CA VAL A 42 3.44 -5.75 -2.36
C VAL A 42 4.25 -6.82 -1.63
N TRP A 43 5.15 -7.50 -2.33
CA TRP A 43 6.08 -8.45 -1.72
C TRP A 43 7.40 -8.49 -2.49
N PHE A 44 8.48 -8.91 -1.83
CA PHE A 44 9.81 -9.01 -2.42
C PHE A 44 10.29 -10.46 -2.47
N PRO A 45 10.67 -11.00 -3.64
CA PRO A 45 11.28 -12.31 -3.70
C PRO A 45 12.70 -12.26 -3.11
N ASN A 46 13.12 -13.31 -2.41
CA ASN A 46 14.47 -13.48 -1.86
C ASN A 46 14.89 -12.41 -0.82
N CYS A 47 13.96 -11.92 -0.01
CA CYS A 47 14.25 -11.11 1.18
C CYS A 47 14.50 -12.00 2.40
N ARG A 48 15.21 -11.49 3.41
CA ARG A 48 15.55 -12.23 4.63
C ARG A 48 14.30 -12.58 5.45
N HIS A 49 13.32 -11.70 5.43
CA HIS A 49 12.06 -11.82 6.18
C HIS A 49 10.88 -11.63 5.22
N PRO A 50 10.39 -12.71 4.58
CA PRO A 50 9.31 -12.59 3.61
C PRO A 50 8.03 -12.07 4.25
N VAL A 51 7.67 -10.84 3.90
CA VAL A 51 6.44 -10.18 4.33
C VAL A 51 5.69 -9.60 3.12
N GLY A 52 4.38 -9.81 3.11
CA GLY A 52 3.46 -9.13 2.20
C GLY A 52 2.95 -7.86 2.86
N LEU A 53 3.13 -6.72 2.18
CA LEU A 53 2.61 -5.43 2.59
C LEU A 53 1.28 -5.15 1.89
N PHE A 54 0.22 -4.99 2.65
CA PHE A 54 -1.08 -4.53 2.15
C PHE A 54 -1.22 -3.03 2.41
N ARG A 55 -1.50 -2.25 1.37
CA ARG A 55 -1.52 -0.79 1.47
C ARG A 55 -2.73 -0.22 0.75
N GLU A 56 -3.54 0.49 1.51
CA GLU A 56 -4.59 1.36 1.00
C GLU A 56 -3.98 2.73 0.70
N LEU A 57 -4.20 3.24 -0.51
CA LEU A 57 -3.69 4.53 -0.94
C LEU A 57 -4.80 5.56 -0.83
N LYS A 58 -4.51 6.67 -0.15
CA LYS A 58 -5.45 7.79 -0.07
C LYS A 58 -4.80 9.08 -0.50
N THR A 59 -5.60 9.99 -1.06
CA THR A 59 -5.21 11.40 -1.16
C THR A 59 -4.89 11.94 0.24
N GLU A 60 -4.24 13.10 0.33
CA GLU A 60 -3.83 13.67 1.62
C GLU A 60 -5.02 13.86 2.59
N ARG A 61 -6.24 14.11 2.09
CA ARG A 61 -7.48 14.20 2.89
C ARG A 61 -8.46 13.03 2.69
N GLY A 62 -8.12 12.05 1.85
CA GLY A 62 -9.00 10.92 1.51
C GLY A 62 -9.40 10.13 2.75
N ARG A 63 -10.68 9.78 2.87
CA ARG A 63 -11.21 8.98 3.97
C ARG A 63 -11.30 7.52 3.53
N LEU A 64 -11.15 6.61 4.49
CA LEU A 64 -11.53 5.22 4.29
C LEU A 64 -13.05 5.13 4.18
N SER A 65 -13.55 4.18 3.38
CA SER A 65 -14.93 3.72 3.55
C SER A 65 -15.06 2.87 4.81
N ASP A 66 -16.28 2.64 5.26
CA ASP A 66 -16.54 1.80 6.44
C ASP A 66 -16.04 0.37 6.20
N GLU A 67 -16.22 -0.17 4.98
CA GLU A 67 -15.73 -1.49 4.60
C GLU A 67 -14.20 -1.56 4.62
N GLN A 68 -13.52 -0.52 4.11
CA GLN A 68 -12.06 -0.45 4.14
C GLN A 68 -11.54 -0.42 5.58
N ALA A 69 -12.18 0.36 6.46
CA ALA A 69 -11.81 0.41 7.87
C ALA A 69 -11.96 -0.96 8.54
N VAL A 70 -13.08 -1.66 8.32
CA VAL A 70 -13.33 -3.00 8.85
C VAL A 70 -12.30 -4.02 8.33
N ILE A 71 -12.06 -4.07 7.03
CA ILE A 71 -11.11 -5.03 6.44
C ILE A 71 -9.68 -4.78 6.92
N ILE A 72 -9.26 -3.51 7.04
CA ILE A 72 -7.93 -3.17 7.56
C ILE A 72 -7.76 -3.67 9.00
N GLU A 73 -8.76 -3.47 9.86
CA GLU A 73 -8.71 -3.99 11.24
C GLU A 73 -8.66 -5.51 11.29
N GLN A 74 -9.45 -6.19 10.45
CA GLN A 74 -9.43 -7.66 10.35
C GLN A 74 -8.08 -8.18 9.84
N PHE A 75 -7.48 -7.52 8.84
CA PHE A 75 -6.15 -7.90 8.34
C PHE A 75 -5.09 -7.74 9.43
N ARG A 76 -5.13 -6.67 10.22
CA ARG A 76 -4.25 -6.49 11.39
C ARG A 76 -4.45 -7.61 12.41
N ALA A 77 -5.69 -7.96 12.71
CA ALA A 77 -6.00 -9.04 13.65
C ALA A 77 -5.48 -10.41 13.19
N CYS A 78 -5.42 -10.63 11.86
CA CYS A 78 -4.80 -11.82 11.27
C CYS A 78 -3.26 -11.76 11.21
N GLY A 79 -2.63 -10.67 11.65
CA GLY A 79 -1.18 -10.49 11.64
C GLY A 79 -0.59 -10.04 10.30
N TYR A 80 -1.42 -9.61 9.35
CA TYR A 80 -0.92 -9.04 8.09
C TYR A 80 -0.36 -7.63 8.32
N ASP A 81 0.72 -7.31 7.62
CA ASP A 81 1.23 -5.95 7.57
C ASP A 81 0.34 -5.10 6.66
N VAL A 82 -0.66 -4.45 7.25
CA VAL A 82 -1.64 -3.61 6.54
C VAL A 82 -1.67 -2.17 7.06
N GLY A 83 -1.75 -1.21 6.14
CA GLY A 83 -1.77 0.20 6.51
C GLY A 83 -2.29 1.12 5.41
N VAL A 84 -2.40 2.41 5.75
CA VAL A 84 -2.75 3.48 4.81
C VAL A 84 -1.50 4.27 4.49
N TRP A 85 -1.29 4.55 3.20
CA TRP A 85 -0.28 5.48 2.71
C TRP A 85 -0.93 6.69 2.07
N ARG A 86 -0.32 7.85 2.31
CA ARG A 86 -0.71 9.16 1.79
C ARG A 86 0.49 9.88 1.17
N PRO A 87 0.27 10.94 0.39
CA PRO A 87 1.36 11.74 -0.19
C PRO A 87 2.38 12.22 0.86
N ARG A 88 1.93 12.60 2.07
CA ARG A 88 2.84 12.96 3.16
C ARG A 88 3.80 11.83 3.57
N ASP A 89 3.38 10.57 3.47
CA ASP A 89 4.21 9.41 3.83
C ASP A 89 5.29 9.16 2.77
N TRP A 90 5.02 9.55 1.52
CA TRP A 90 6.02 9.59 0.46
C TRP A 90 7.04 10.71 0.71
N VAL A 91 6.56 11.92 0.97
CA VAL A 91 7.44 13.10 1.17
C VAL A 91 8.30 12.97 2.43
N SER A 92 7.78 12.35 3.49
CA SER A 92 8.54 12.10 4.72
C SER A 92 9.58 10.98 4.57
N GLY A 93 9.55 10.20 3.49
CA GLY A 93 10.43 9.05 3.30
C GLY A 93 9.92 7.75 3.93
N ARG A 94 8.79 7.77 4.64
CA ARG A 94 8.24 6.60 5.35
C ARG A 94 8.00 5.43 4.40
N ILE A 95 7.36 5.66 3.26
CA ILE A 95 7.05 4.61 2.27
C ILE A 95 8.33 3.95 1.75
N GLN A 96 9.32 4.77 1.42
CA GLN A 96 10.60 4.32 0.89
C GLN A 96 11.37 3.48 1.92
N ASN A 97 11.29 3.86 3.19
CA ASN A 97 11.90 3.09 4.27
C ASN A 97 11.19 1.73 4.48
N GLU A 98 9.85 1.72 4.55
CA GLU A 98 9.08 0.46 4.65
C GLU A 98 9.37 -0.49 3.48
N LEU A 99 9.37 0.02 2.24
CA LEU A 99 9.66 -0.79 1.05
C LEU A 99 11.10 -1.29 1.00
N ARG A 100 12.08 -0.47 1.40
CA ARG A 100 13.49 -0.91 1.45
C ARG A 100 13.72 -1.94 2.53
N GLU A 101 13.06 -1.81 3.69
CA GLU A 101 13.15 -2.80 4.76
C GLU A 101 12.57 -4.14 4.30
N ALA A 102 11.38 -4.12 3.69
CA ALA A 102 10.75 -5.33 3.16
C ALA A 102 11.55 -5.98 2.00
N ALA A 103 12.43 -5.24 1.33
CA ALA A 103 13.28 -5.72 0.26
C ALA A 103 14.64 -6.29 0.72
N ARG A 104 14.97 -6.19 2.01
CA ARG A 104 16.23 -6.72 2.58
C ARG A 104 16.15 -8.23 2.83
#